data_AF-A0AAU2NE29-F1
#
_entry.id   AF-A0AAU2NE29-F1
#
_cell.length_a   1.000
_cell.length_b   1.000
_cell.length_c   1.000
_cell.angle_alpha   90.00
_cell.angle_beta   90.00
_cell.angle_gamma   90.00
#
_symmetry.space_group_name_H-M   'P 1'
#
loop_
_entity.id
_entity.type
_entity.pdbx_description
1 polymer ?
#
loop_
_entity_poly.entity_id
_entity_poly.type
_entity_poly.pdbx_seq_one_letter_code
_entity_poly.pdbx_strand_id
1 'polypeptide(L)'
;MTAETPDPRIQAWAPVCQAVALLLGPYAEVVLHDVAQDEVLALWNPMSSRAPGDPSLLGELDELDPSAPDVYGPYEKLLPDGRRLSSVSAVLRDADGRPSAVLCVNLDRGPLEHAATLLAGFAAPTVPRPAPLFERDWTEKMNDVIGGYVRAHGRPPERLGREDRLAVLRELDRAGVLAVRRAVPAVATALKVSRSTVYTLLADLRAEPGAAPGVAPGPAPGDEPVTGTARETATATENTTATATATATDAPQRNDR
;
A
#
# COMPACT_ATOMS: atom_id res chain seq x y z
N MET A 1 -3.05 -1.49 55.02
CA MET A 1 -2.97 -1.05 53.61
C MET A 1 -1.52 -0.69 53.35
N THR A 2 -0.71 -1.68 53.02
CA THR A 2 0.69 -1.46 52.61
C THR A 2 0.64 -0.81 51.24
N ALA A 3 1.15 0.41 51.12
CA ALA A 3 1.33 1.04 49.82
C ALA A 3 2.30 0.15 49.03
N GLU A 4 1.80 -0.54 47.99
CA GLU A 4 2.65 -1.30 47.08
C GLU A 4 3.68 -0.34 46.48
N THR A 5 4.95 -0.74 46.57
CA THR A 5 6.02 0.02 45.93
C THR A 5 5.82 -0.08 44.43
N PRO A 6 5.76 1.04 43.68
CA PRO A 6 5.53 0.98 42.24
C PRO A 6 6.63 0.16 41.56
N ASP A 7 6.24 -0.68 40.60
CA ASP A 7 7.18 -1.53 39.86
C ASP A 7 8.35 -0.69 39.32
N PRO A 8 9.62 -1.07 39.60
CA PRO A 8 10.78 -0.29 39.20
C PRO A 8 10.90 -0.13 37.67
N ARG A 9 10.37 -1.08 36.88
CA ARG A 9 10.33 -1.00 35.41
C ARG A 9 9.40 0.12 34.96
N ILE A 10 8.25 0.28 35.61
CA ILE A 10 7.33 1.40 35.35
C ILE A 10 8.03 2.72 35.68
N GLN A 11 8.71 2.82 36.82
CA GLN A 11 9.43 4.05 37.20
C GLN A 11 10.51 4.42 36.17
N ALA A 12 11.27 3.43 35.68
CA ALA A 12 12.34 3.65 34.72
C ALA A 12 11.81 4.10 33.34
N TRP A 13 10.71 3.52 32.86
CA TRP A 13 10.25 3.68 31.47
C TRP A 13 9.05 4.61 31.29
N ALA A 14 8.32 4.95 32.35
CA ALA A 14 7.14 5.81 32.26
C ALA A 14 7.40 7.17 31.57
N PRO A 15 8.51 7.89 31.82
CA PRO A 15 8.77 9.16 31.13
C PRO A 15 8.89 9.01 29.62
N VAL A 16 9.55 7.94 29.15
CA VAL A 16 9.70 7.63 27.72
C VAL A 16 8.35 7.27 27.11
N CYS A 17 7.60 6.38 27.77
CA CYS A 17 6.28 5.94 27.31
C CYS A 17 5.32 7.12 27.21
N GLN A 18 5.30 7.98 28.23
CA GLN A 18 4.49 9.17 28.26
C GLN A 18 4.88 10.17 27.16
N ALA A 19 6.18 10.39 26.93
CA ALA A 19 6.65 11.29 25.87
C ALA A 19 6.18 10.82 24.48
N VAL A 20 6.29 9.52 24.19
CA VAL A 20 5.83 8.95 22.92
C VAL A 20 4.32 9.08 22.77
N ALA A 21 3.55 8.73 23.82
CA ALA A 21 2.10 8.84 23.80
C ALA A 21 1.61 10.29 23.64
N LEU A 22 2.29 11.27 24.25
CA LEU A 22 1.97 12.69 24.09
C LEU A 22 2.28 13.21 22.68
N LEU A 23 3.39 12.76 22.07
CA LEU A 23 3.79 13.21 20.75
C LEU A 23 2.88 12.65 19.64
N LEU A 24 2.50 11.38 19.76
CA LEU A 24 1.74 10.65 18.74
C LEU A 24 0.25 10.55 19.05
N GLY A 25 -0.17 11.07 20.21
CA GLY A 25 -1.57 11.16 20.60
C GLY A 25 -2.39 12.05 19.65
N PRO A 26 -3.69 11.77 19.48
CA PRO A 26 -4.45 10.70 20.12
C PRO A 26 -4.33 9.33 19.43
N TYR A 27 -3.47 9.19 18.42
CA TYR A 27 -3.50 8.04 17.51
C TYR A 27 -2.55 6.90 17.89
N ALA A 28 -1.75 7.05 18.95
CA ALA A 28 -0.85 5.99 19.39
C ALA A 28 -1.10 5.57 20.84
N GLU A 29 -1.30 4.27 21.07
CA GLU A 29 -1.30 3.64 22.38
C GLU A 29 0.12 3.14 22.67
N VAL A 30 0.65 3.44 23.86
CA VAL A 30 1.90 2.86 24.33
C VAL A 30 1.59 1.91 25.47
N VAL A 31 2.15 0.71 25.43
CA VAL A 31 1.90 -0.36 26.42
C VAL A 31 3.23 -0.89 26.90
N LEU A 32 3.39 -0.99 28.21
CA LEU A 32 4.50 -1.67 28.84
C LEU A 32 4.00 -2.99 29.40
N HIS A 33 4.67 -4.08 29.05
CA HIS A 33 4.29 -5.43 29.38
C HIS A 33 5.31 -6.09 30.31
N ASP A 34 4.83 -6.93 31.22
CA ASP A 34 5.65 -7.84 32.02
C ASP A 34 5.92 -9.10 31.22
N VAL A 35 7.19 -9.41 30.97
CA VAL A 35 7.58 -10.64 30.28
C VAL A 35 7.33 -11.86 31.17
N ALA A 36 7.61 -11.77 32.47
CA ALA A 36 7.56 -12.93 33.36
C ALA A 36 6.14 -13.36 33.72
N GLN A 37 5.19 -12.41 33.75
CA GLN A 37 3.78 -12.68 34.10
C GLN A 37 2.85 -12.66 32.87
N ASP A 38 3.36 -12.30 31.68
CA ASP A 38 2.57 -12.06 30.47
C ASP A 38 1.37 -11.12 30.72
N GLU A 39 1.58 -10.06 31.49
CA GLU A 39 0.55 -9.10 31.92
C GLU A 39 0.93 -7.67 31.57
N VAL A 40 -0.07 -6.80 31.39
CA VAL A 40 0.18 -5.38 31.14
C VAL A 40 0.62 -4.69 32.44
N LEU A 41 1.80 -4.07 32.44
CA LEU A 41 2.30 -3.27 33.57
C LEU A 41 1.65 -1.88 33.59
N ALA A 42 1.61 -1.22 32.44
CA ALA A 42 1.07 0.14 32.32
C ALA A 42 0.72 0.45 30.85
N LEU A 43 -0.23 1.38 30.67
CA LEU A 43 -0.60 1.89 29.35
C LEU A 43 -0.67 3.41 29.37
N TRP A 44 -0.39 4.02 28.21
CA TRP A 44 -0.55 5.44 27.96
C TRP A 44 -1.34 5.65 26.67
N ASN A 45 -2.29 6.59 26.72
CA ASN A 45 -3.26 6.83 25.64
C ASN A 45 -3.98 5.53 25.17
N PRO A 46 -4.71 4.83 26.07
CA PRO A 46 -5.34 3.56 25.74
C PRO A 46 -6.37 3.74 24.60
N MET A 47 -6.22 2.93 23.57
CA MET A 47 -7.13 2.84 22.41
C MET A 47 -7.95 1.55 22.44
N SER A 48 -7.50 0.58 23.23
CA SER A 48 -8.18 -0.68 23.54
C SER A 48 -8.89 -0.60 24.89
N SER A 49 -9.71 -1.60 25.23
CA SER A 49 -10.33 -1.72 26.55
C SER A 49 -9.40 -2.36 27.60
N ARG A 50 -8.09 -2.40 27.36
CA ARG A 50 -7.11 -3.04 28.24
C ARG A 50 -6.73 -2.13 29.42
N ALA A 51 -6.37 -2.75 30.54
CA ALA A 51 -5.91 -2.13 31.77
C ALA A 51 -4.66 -2.84 32.30
N PRO A 52 -3.90 -2.22 33.23
CA PRO A 52 -2.84 -2.92 33.96
C PRO A 52 -3.37 -4.19 34.63
N GLY A 53 -2.62 -5.29 34.54
CA GLY A 53 -3.01 -6.63 34.99
C GLY A 53 -3.76 -7.47 33.96
N ASP A 54 -4.19 -6.90 32.83
CA ASP A 54 -4.77 -7.71 31.75
C ASP A 54 -3.69 -8.56 31.06
N PRO A 55 -4.07 -9.71 30.46
CA PRO A 55 -3.15 -10.51 29.65
C PRO A 55 -2.53 -9.68 28.52
N SER A 56 -1.21 -9.79 28.38
CA SER A 56 -0.44 -9.10 27.35
C SER A 56 -0.72 -9.64 25.96
N LEU A 57 -1.06 -10.94 25.85
CA LEU A 57 -1.29 -11.66 24.59
C LEU A 57 -0.09 -11.50 23.65
N LEU A 58 1.13 -11.49 24.19
CA LEU A 58 2.36 -11.33 23.41
C LEU A 58 2.76 -12.61 22.69
N GLY A 59 2.04 -13.71 22.95
CA GLY A 59 1.97 -14.90 22.12
C GLY A 59 3.20 -15.79 22.15
N GLU A 60 4.39 -15.24 21.92
CA GLU A 60 5.60 -16.04 21.61
C GLU A 60 6.90 -15.29 21.96
N LEU A 61 6.90 -14.40 22.97
CA LEU A 61 8.16 -13.75 23.40
C LEU A 61 9.15 -14.74 24.01
N ASP A 62 8.65 -15.84 24.59
CA ASP A 62 9.46 -16.94 25.13
C ASP A 62 10.27 -17.66 24.04
N GLU A 63 9.91 -17.49 22.77
CA GLU A 63 10.61 -18.06 21.61
C GLU A 63 11.66 -17.11 21.01
N LEU A 64 11.84 -15.91 21.57
CA LEU A 64 12.83 -14.97 21.08
C LEU A 64 14.24 -15.50 21.37
N ASP A 65 14.90 -15.96 20.31
CA ASP A 65 16.33 -16.25 20.26
C ASP A 65 17.11 -15.10 20.93
N PRO A 66 17.99 -15.37 21.91
CA PRO A 66 18.87 -14.34 22.48
C PRO A 66 19.71 -13.57 21.47
N SER A 67 19.88 -14.10 20.25
CA SER A 67 20.55 -13.44 19.12
C SER A 67 19.63 -12.57 18.25
N ALA A 68 18.31 -12.62 18.48
CA ALA A 68 17.32 -11.83 17.76
C ALA A 68 17.42 -10.33 18.11
N PRO A 69 17.02 -9.43 17.19
CA PRO A 69 17.03 -7.99 17.46
C PRO A 69 16.09 -7.63 18.62
N ASP A 70 16.45 -6.61 19.41
CA ASP A 70 15.61 -6.16 20.52
C ASP A 70 14.39 -5.33 20.06
N VAL A 71 14.29 -4.97 18.78
CA VAL A 71 13.20 -4.15 18.24
C VAL A 71 12.57 -4.83 17.03
N TYR A 72 11.25 -4.95 17.06
CA TYR A 72 10.43 -5.62 16.05
C TYR A 72 9.42 -4.64 15.44
N GLY A 73 9.27 -4.69 14.12
CA GLY A 73 8.31 -3.91 13.37
C GLY A 73 8.92 -2.82 12.48
N PRO A 74 8.08 -1.91 11.94
CA PRO A 74 6.63 -1.87 12.12
C PRO A 74 5.94 -3.09 11.50
N TYR A 75 5.03 -3.72 12.23
CA TYR A 75 4.18 -4.81 11.75
C TYR A 75 2.70 -4.42 11.90
N GLU A 76 1.83 -5.08 11.13
CA GLU A 76 0.40 -4.80 11.16
C GLU A 76 -0.29 -5.60 12.27
N LYS A 77 -1.17 -4.95 13.02
CA LYS A 77 -2.06 -5.60 13.99
C LYS A 77 -3.51 -5.20 13.72
N LEU A 78 -4.43 -6.15 13.85
CA LEU A 78 -5.87 -5.91 13.76
C LEU A 78 -6.48 -5.87 15.15
N LEU A 79 -7.29 -4.85 15.42
CA LEU A 79 -8.14 -4.80 16.61
C LEU A 79 -9.47 -5.53 16.35
N PRO A 80 -10.17 -6.00 17.40
CA PRO A 80 -11.48 -6.65 17.26
C PRO A 80 -12.55 -5.78 16.60
N ASP A 81 -12.41 -4.45 16.67
CA ASP A 81 -13.29 -3.48 16.01
C ASP A 81 -12.97 -3.28 14.51
N GLY A 82 -11.97 -4.00 13.97
CA GLY A 82 -11.53 -3.94 12.59
C GLY A 82 -10.48 -2.87 12.29
N ARG A 83 -10.08 -2.04 13.27
CA ARG A 83 -9.02 -1.05 13.05
C ARG A 83 -7.67 -1.73 12.82
N ARG A 84 -6.91 -1.17 11.88
CA ARG A 84 -5.54 -1.57 11.55
C ARG A 84 -4.54 -0.68 12.27
N LEU A 85 -3.59 -1.30 12.95
CA LEU A 85 -2.52 -0.62 13.64
C LEU A 85 -1.18 -0.92 12.97
N SER A 86 -0.27 0.05 13.02
CA SER A 86 1.16 -0.19 12.85
C SER A 86 1.79 -0.29 14.24
N SER A 87 2.33 -1.46 14.57
CA SER A 87 2.90 -1.77 15.88
C SER A 87 4.40 -1.91 15.81
N VAL A 88 5.10 -1.36 16.81
CA VAL A 88 6.53 -1.60 17.07
C VAL A 88 6.68 -2.11 18.49
N SER A 89 7.45 -3.17 18.68
CA SER A 89 7.71 -3.78 19.98
C SER A 89 9.20 -3.74 20.27
N ALA A 90 9.58 -3.27 21.46
CA ALA A 90 10.96 -3.20 21.93
C ALA A 90 11.11 -4.01 23.21
N VAL A 91 12.02 -4.99 23.21
CA VAL A 91 12.39 -5.81 24.35
C VAL A 91 13.32 -5.01 25.24
N LEU A 92 12.94 -4.85 26.50
CA LEU A 92 13.68 -4.11 27.51
C LEU A 92 14.36 -5.11 28.45
N ARG A 93 15.69 -5.13 28.45
CA ARG A 93 16.49 -6.07 29.25
C ARG A 93 16.88 -5.48 30.59
N ASP A 94 17.01 -6.35 31.59
CA ASP A 94 17.54 -6.00 32.91
C ASP A 94 19.08 -5.86 32.88
N ALA A 95 19.68 -5.61 34.05
CA ALA A 95 21.13 -5.47 34.20
C ALA A 95 21.91 -6.76 33.90
N ASP A 96 21.26 -7.92 33.96
CA ASP A 96 21.84 -9.23 33.62
C ASP A 96 21.66 -9.56 32.12
N GLY A 97 21.05 -8.67 31.33
CA GLY A 97 20.77 -8.86 29.91
C GLY A 97 19.55 -9.73 29.62
N ARG A 98 18.74 -10.06 30.62
CA ARG A 98 17.53 -10.89 30.44
C ARG A 98 16.34 -10.01 30.07
N PRO A 99 15.45 -10.44 29.16
CA PRO A 99 14.20 -9.74 28.88
C PRO A 99 13.39 -9.53 30.17
N SER A 100 13.02 -8.28 30.45
CA SER A 100 12.35 -7.89 31.69
C SER A 100 10.98 -7.22 31.46
N ALA A 101 10.84 -6.51 30.33
CA ALA A 101 9.60 -5.90 29.90
C ALA A 101 9.58 -5.79 28.38
N VAL A 102 8.40 -5.57 27.80
CA VAL A 102 8.26 -5.19 26.39
C VAL A 102 7.49 -3.89 26.27
N LEU A 103 8.07 -2.92 25.57
CA LEU A 103 7.42 -1.69 25.18
C LEU A 103 6.78 -1.87 23.81
N CYS A 104 5.46 -1.73 23.72
CA CYS A 104 4.74 -1.73 22.46
C CYS A 104 4.21 -0.32 22.17
N VAL A 105 4.47 0.19 20.96
CA VAL A 105 3.87 1.42 20.44
C VAL A 105 2.95 1.03 19.29
N ASN A 106 1.66 1.33 19.42
CA ASN A 106 0.62 0.93 18.47
C ASN A 106 -0.03 2.17 17.87
N LEU A 107 0.19 2.45 16.59
CA LEU A 107 -0.35 3.61 15.87
C LEU A 107 -1.60 3.22 15.06
N ASP A 108 -2.73 3.87 15.31
CA ASP A 108 -3.98 3.74 14.55
C ASP A 108 -3.83 4.29 13.13
N ARG A 109 -4.00 3.44 12.13
CA ARG A 109 -3.90 3.81 10.71
C ARG A 109 -5.21 4.32 10.14
N GLY A 110 -6.34 4.15 10.84
CA GLY A 110 -7.67 4.51 10.37
C GLY A 110 -7.77 5.95 9.83
N PRO A 111 -7.27 6.97 10.54
CA PRO A 111 -7.31 8.35 10.05
C PRO A 111 -6.56 8.57 8.74
N LEU A 112 -5.39 7.93 8.57
CA LEU A 112 -4.59 8.03 7.36
C LEU A 112 -5.26 7.29 6.19
N GLU A 113 -5.82 6.11 6.45
CA GLU A 113 -6.54 5.32 5.45
C GLU A 113 -7.83 6.03 4.99
N HIS A 114 -8.53 6.68 5.92
CA HIS A 114 -9.70 7.50 5.61
C HIS A 114 -9.32 8.71 4.76
N ALA A 115 -8.26 9.44 5.14
CA ALA A 115 -7.75 10.58 4.36
C ALA A 115 -7.33 10.15 2.96
N ALA A 116 -6.62 9.03 2.82
CA ALA A 116 -6.24 8.48 1.52
C ALA A 116 -7.46 8.15 0.65
N THR A 117 -8.50 7.55 1.25
CA THR A 117 -9.76 7.24 0.57
C THR A 117 -10.47 8.51 0.09
N LEU A 118 -10.57 9.54 0.93
CA LEU A 118 -11.16 10.82 0.55
C LEU A 118 -10.40 11.48 -0.59
N LEU A 119 -9.07 11.55 -0.49
CA LEU A 119 -8.21 12.12 -1.54
C LEU A 119 -8.36 11.34 -2.86
N ALA A 120 -8.41 10.02 -2.79
CA ALA A 120 -8.65 9.18 -3.97
C ALA A 120 -10.04 9.43 -4.57
N GLY A 121 -11.07 9.64 -3.75
CA GLY A 121 -12.41 10.00 -4.19
C GLY A 121 -12.47 11.37 -4.89
N PHE A 122 -11.72 12.37 -4.41
CA PHE A 122 -11.56 13.66 -5.08
C PHE A 122 -10.80 13.54 -6.40
N ALA A 123 -9.83 12.63 -6.47
CA ALA A 123 -9.08 12.32 -7.68
C ALA A 123 -9.87 11.48 -8.68
N ALA A 124 -11.20 11.66 -8.73
CA ALA A 124 -12.22 10.85 -9.40
C ALA A 124 -11.69 10.09 -10.63
N PRO A 125 -12.00 8.78 -10.76
CA PRO A 125 -11.47 7.95 -11.84
C PRO A 125 -11.75 8.63 -13.18
N THR A 126 -10.68 8.91 -13.92
CA THR A 126 -10.80 9.41 -15.27
C THR A 126 -11.41 8.31 -16.13
N VAL A 127 -12.46 8.63 -16.86
CA VAL A 127 -12.94 7.72 -17.90
C VAL A 127 -11.84 7.56 -18.96
N PRO A 128 -11.69 6.37 -19.58
CA PRO A 128 -10.84 6.22 -20.74
C PRO A 128 -11.16 7.33 -21.73
N ARG A 129 -10.12 8.03 -22.17
CA ARG A 129 -10.27 9.20 -23.05
C ARG A 129 -11.14 8.79 -24.25
N PRO A 130 -12.23 9.51 -24.54
CA PRO A 130 -13.08 9.18 -25.68
C PRO A 130 -12.28 9.37 -26.96
N ALA A 131 -11.83 8.26 -27.57
CA ALA A 131 -10.98 8.26 -28.76
C ALA A 131 -11.45 9.23 -29.88
N PRO A 132 -12.77 9.34 -30.18
CA PRO A 132 -13.24 10.26 -31.21
C PRO A 132 -12.93 11.75 -30.98
N LEU A 133 -12.75 12.19 -29.73
CA LEU A 133 -12.43 13.57 -29.41
C LEU A 133 -10.94 13.90 -29.59
N PHE A 134 -10.07 12.88 -29.70
CA PHE A 134 -8.62 13.05 -29.58
C PHE A 134 -7.78 12.28 -30.61
N GLU A 135 -8.41 11.50 -31.49
CA GLU A 135 -7.75 10.76 -32.59
C GLU A 135 -6.88 11.66 -33.49
N ARG A 136 -7.18 12.97 -33.55
CA ARG A 136 -6.47 13.95 -34.40
C ARG A 136 -5.57 14.91 -33.62
N ASP A 137 -5.49 14.81 -32.30
CA ASP A 137 -4.65 15.69 -31.49
C ASP A 137 -3.23 15.11 -31.29
N TRP A 138 -2.37 15.36 -32.28
CA TRP A 138 -0.96 15.01 -32.20
C TRP A 138 -0.19 15.79 -31.12
N THR A 139 -0.70 16.96 -30.68
CA THR A 139 -0.09 17.77 -29.62
C THR A 139 -0.28 17.06 -28.28
N GLU A 140 -1.42 16.44 -28.08
CA GLU A 140 -1.68 15.66 -26.88
C GLU A 140 -0.88 14.37 -26.85
N LYS A 141 -0.75 13.65 -27.98
CA LYS A 141 0.18 12.51 -28.09
C LYS A 141 1.62 12.90 -27.76
N MET A 142 2.06 14.07 -28.23
CA MET A 142 3.37 14.62 -27.87
C MET A 142 3.48 14.84 -26.35
N ASN A 143 2.48 15.45 -25.73
CA ASN A 143 2.45 15.69 -24.28
C ASN A 143 2.42 14.38 -23.48
N ASP A 144 1.70 13.36 -23.95
CA ASP A 144 1.62 12.06 -23.30
C ASP A 144 2.98 11.33 -23.33
N VAL A 145 3.69 11.37 -24.46
CA VAL A 145 5.04 10.79 -24.58
C VAL A 145 6.05 11.53 -23.69
N ILE A 146 6.11 12.86 -23.78
CA ILE A 146 7.05 13.67 -22.98
C ILE A 146 6.72 13.56 -21.49
N GLY A 147 5.45 13.72 -21.13
CA GLY A 147 4.97 13.63 -19.74
C GLY A 147 5.15 12.24 -19.15
N GLY A 148 4.91 11.19 -19.94
CA GLY A 148 5.19 9.81 -19.54
C GLY A 148 6.67 9.58 -19.23
N TYR A 149 7.56 10.07 -20.10
CA TYR A 149 9.01 9.97 -19.88
C TYR A 149 9.45 10.71 -18.62
N VAL A 150 8.96 11.94 -18.42
CA VAL A 150 9.26 12.76 -17.22
C VAL A 150 8.80 12.07 -15.94
N ARG A 151 7.58 11.50 -15.93
CA ARG A 151 7.07 10.75 -14.76
C ARG A 151 7.90 9.51 -14.45
N ALA A 152 8.30 8.76 -15.48
CA ALA A 152 9.08 7.53 -15.31
C ALA A 152 10.51 7.79 -14.80
N HIS A 153 11.12 8.92 -15.17
CA HIS A 153 12.53 9.20 -14.89
C HIS A 153 12.75 10.33 -13.86
N GLY A 154 11.68 10.98 -13.39
CA GLY A 154 11.71 12.01 -12.34
C GLY A 154 12.47 13.30 -12.70
N ARG A 155 12.70 13.57 -13.99
CA ARG A 155 13.49 14.72 -14.47
C ARG A 155 12.66 15.59 -15.42
N PRO A 156 12.55 16.91 -15.17
CA PRO A 156 11.79 17.79 -16.05
C PRO A 156 12.50 18.02 -17.40
N PRO A 157 11.79 18.42 -18.47
CA PRO A 157 12.33 18.54 -19.83
C PRO A 157 13.63 19.34 -19.96
N GLU A 158 13.74 20.46 -19.25
CA GLU A 158 14.92 21.32 -19.23
C GLU A 158 16.17 20.66 -18.64
N ARG A 159 16.00 19.63 -17.79
CA ARG A 159 17.09 18.86 -17.17
C ARG A 159 17.39 17.56 -17.91
N LEU A 160 16.70 17.23 -19.00
CA LEU A 160 16.98 16.03 -19.79
C LEU A 160 18.34 16.14 -20.51
N GLY A 161 19.14 15.09 -20.40
CA GLY A 161 20.41 14.95 -21.11
C GLY A 161 20.21 14.61 -22.59
N ARG A 162 21.32 14.45 -23.33
CA ARG A 162 21.27 14.10 -24.75
C ARG A 162 20.58 12.74 -24.99
N GLU A 163 20.96 11.72 -24.22
CA GLU A 163 20.40 10.36 -24.35
C GLU A 163 18.90 10.34 -24.02
N ASP A 164 18.50 11.04 -22.96
CA ASP A 164 17.10 11.18 -22.57
C ASP A 164 16.27 11.81 -23.70
N ARG A 165 16.79 12.89 -24.30
CA ARG A 165 16.14 13.58 -25.42
C ARG A 165 16.05 12.70 -26.66
N LEU A 166 17.07 11.89 -26.95
CA LEU A 166 17.03 10.92 -28.04
C LEU A 166 15.97 9.84 -27.79
N ALA A 167 15.87 9.34 -26.55
CA ALA A 167 14.83 8.37 -26.19
C ALA A 167 13.42 8.95 -26.39
N VAL A 168 13.18 10.17 -25.92
CA VAL A 168 11.90 10.86 -26.13
C VAL A 168 11.62 11.08 -27.61
N LEU A 169 12.60 11.53 -28.40
CA LEU A 169 12.42 11.75 -29.84
C LEU A 169 12.14 10.46 -30.61
N ARG A 170 12.74 9.33 -30.22
CA ARG A 170 12.42 8.00 -30.79
C ARG A 170 10.96 7.62 -30.54
N GLU A 171 10.48 7.80 -29.32
CA GLU A 171 9.09 7.49 -28.99
C GLU A 171 8.10 8.44 -29.69
N LEU A 172 8.44 9.72 -29.84
CA LEU A 172 7.65 10.66 -30.63
C LEU A 172 7.60 10.29 -32.12
N ASP A 173 8.68 9.76 -32.68
CA ASP A 173 8.73 9.26 -34.06
C ASP A 173 7.84 8.01 -34.23
N ARG A 174 7.97 7.04 -33.32
CA ARG A 174 7.12 5.83 -33.28
C ARG A 174 5.64 6.15 -33.11
N ALA A 175 5.30 7.18 -32.33
CA ALA A 175 3.94 7.65 -32.15
C ALA A 175 3.39 8.45 -33.35
N GLY A 176 4.19 8.64 -34.42
CA GLY A 176 3.81 9.38 -35.63
C GLY A 176 3.70 10.89 -35.43
N VAL A 177 4.12 11.43 -34.28
CA VAL A 177 4.05 12.86 -33.96
C VAL A 177 4.93 13.66 -34.92
N LEU A 178 6.13 13.15 -35.22
CA LEU A 178 7.10 13.85 -36.08
C LEU A 178 6.73 13.87 -37.57
N ALA A 179 5.79 13.03 -38.00
CA ALA A 179 5.26 13.04 -39.36
C ALA A 179 4.29 14.21 -39.62
N VAL A 180 3.80 14.87 -38.56
CA VAL A 180 2.84 15.97 -38.68
C VAL A 180 3.53 17.29 -39.02
N ARG A 181 2.93 18.05 -39.93
CA ARG A 181 3.43 19.37 -40.34
C ARG A 181 3.47 20.31 -39.13
N ARG A 182 4.61 20.95 -38.89
CA ARG A 182 4.89 21.86 -37.75
C ARG A 182 5.00 21.18 -36.38
N ALA A 183 5.17 19.85 -36.30
CA ALA A 183 5.43 19.18 -35.03
C ALA A 183 6.79 19.55 -34.40
N VAL A 184 7.85 19.65 -35.21
CA VAL A 184 9.22 19.91 -34.72
C VAL A 184 9.34 21.20 -33.89
N PRO A 185 8.77 22.36 -34.30
CA PRO A 185 8.72 23.54 -33.45
C PRO A 185 8.04 23.32 -32.09
N ALA A 186 6.91 22.59 -32.05
CA ALA A 186 6.19 22.31 -30.81
C ALA A 186 7.00 21.39 -29.88
N VAL A 187 7.64 20.36 -30.45
CA VAL A 187 8.54 19.45 -29.72
C VAL A 187 9.73 20.22 -29.13
N ALA A 188 10.33 21.14 -29.89
CA ALA A 188 11.44 21.96 -29.40
C ALA A 188 11.01 22.82 -28.19
N THR A 189 9.83 23.45 -28.26
CA THR A 189 9.26 24.22 -27.15
C THR A 189 8.97 23.35 -25.93
N ALA A 190 8.39 22.16 -26.13
CA ALA A 190 8.06 21.23 -25.05
C ALA A 190 9.31 20.67 -24.36
N LEU A 191 10.36 20.37 -25.12
CA LEU A 191 11.65 19.90 -24.62
C LEU A 191 12.57 21.01 -24.11
N LYS A 192 12.15 22.29 -24.19
CA LYS A 192 12.93 23.47 -23.79
C LYS A 192 14.30 23.55 -24.49
N VAL A 193 14.35 23.20 -25.77
CA VAL A 193 15.56 23.26 -26.61
C VAL A 193 15.31 24.09 -27.87
N SER A 194 16.38 24.44 -28.58
CA SER A 194 16.25 25.10 -29.87
C SER A 194 15.76 24.13 -30.95
N ARG A 195 15.14 24.67 -32.02
CA ARG A 195 14.76 23.88 -33.19
C ARG A 195 15.97 23.20 -33.83
N SER A 196 17.12 23.88 -33.88
CA SER A 196 18.34 23.31 -34.44
C SER A 196 18.81 22.10 -33.64
N THR A 197 18.76 22.15 -32.31
CA THR A 197 19.08 20.99 -31.46
C THR A 197 18.17 19.80 -31.77
N VAL A 198 16.86 20.00 -31.92
CA VAL A 198 15.95 18.90 -32.30
C VAL A 198 16.32 18.33 -33.66
N TYR A 199 16.58 19.16 -34.67
CA TYR A 199 16.99 18.66 -35.99
C TYR A 199 18.31 17.89 -35.95
N THR A 200 19.30 18.34 -35.17
CA THR A 200 20.56 17.61 -34.96
C THR A 200 20.30 16.24 -34.36
N LEU A 201 19.51 16.17 -33.29
CA LEU A 201 19.20 14.89 -32.63
C LEU A 201 18.39 13.96 -33.55
N LEU A 202 17.48 14.49 -34.38
CA LEU A 202 16.77 13.69 -35.37
C LEU A 202 17.68 13.18 -36.49
N ALA A 203 18.69 13.96 -36.88
CA ALA A 203 19.71 13.49 -37.83
C ALA A 203 20.54 12.37 -37.20
N ASP A 204 20.93 12.52 -35.93
CA ASP A 204 21.66 11.49 -35.17
C ASP A 204 20.84 10.19 -35.08
N LEU A 205 19.54 10.27 -34.80
CA LEU A 205 18.63 9.10 -34.78
C LEU A 205 18.51 8.39 -36.14
N ARG A 206 18.58 9.14 -37.24
CA ARG A 206 18.54 8.58 -38.59
C ARG A 206 19.88 8.00 -39.03
N ALA A 207 20.97 8.43 -38.40
CA ALA A 207 22.32 7.95 -38.66
C ALA A 207 22.67 6.68 -37.87
N GLU A 208 21.90 6.33 -36.82
CA GLU A 208 22.01 5.04 -36.14
C GLU A 208 21.40 3.91 -37.01
N PRO A 209 22.19 2.95 -37.51
CA PRO A 209 21.67 1.86 -38.34
C PRO A 209 21.01 0.80 -37.43
N GLY A 210 19.67 0.73 -37.41
CA GLY A 210 18.99 -0.33 -36.66
C GLY A 210 17.48 -0.27 -36.42
N ALA A 211 16.70 0.55 -37.13
CA ALA A 211 15.23 0.49 -37.06
C ALA A 211 14.64 0.15 -38.44
N ALA A 212 14.44 -1.15 -38.69
CA ALA A 212 13.64 -1.62 -39.82
C ALA A 212 12.17 -1.14 -39.69
N PRO A 213 11.47 -0.85 -40.79
CA PRO A 213 10.06 -0.46 -40.75
C PRO A 213 9.17 -1.69 -40.45
N GLY A 214 8.33 -1.55 -39.42
CA GLY A 214 7.04 -2.22 -39.21
C GLY A 214 6.91 -3.71 -39.54
N VAL A 215 7.15 -4.57 -38.55
CA VAL A 215 6.42 -5.84 -38.46
C VAL A 215 5.13 -5.58 -37.68
N ALA A 216 3.99 -5.79 -38.33
CA ALA A 216 2.68 -5.77 -37.67
C ALA A 216 2.68 -6.73 -36.47
N PRO A 217 2.03 -6.39 -35.33
CA PRO A 217 1.92 -7.34 -34.24
C PRO A 217 1.19 -8.59 -34.76
N GLY A 218 1.87 -9.73 -34.69
CA GLY A 218 1.23 -11.03 -34.89
C GLY A 218 0.10 -11.21 -33.87
N PRO A 219 -0.91 -12.04 -34.17
CA PRO A 219 -2.06 -12.21 -33.29
C PRO A 219 -1.60 -12.66 -31.91
N ALA A 220 -2.20 -12.06 -30.88
CA ALA A 220 -1.98 -12.44 -29.49
C ALA A 220 -2.28 -13.94 -29.29
N PRO A 221 -1.48 -14.66 -28.50
CA PRO A 221 -1.77 -16.05 -28.19
C PRO A 221 -2.98 -16.13 -27.24
N GLY A 222 -4.01 -16.87 -27.66
CA GLY A 222 -4.97 -17.48 -26.74
C GLY A 222 -6.34 -16.80 -26.60
N ASP A 223 -7.07 -16.65 -27.70
CA ASP A 223 -8.52 -16.87 -27.68
C ASP A 223 -8.75 -18.29 -28.25
N GLU A 224 -8.62 -19.30 -27.40
CA GLU A 224 -9.16 -20.63 -27.70
C GLU A 224 -10.57 -20.73 -27.07
N PRO A 225 -11.60 -21.09 -27.85
CA PRO A 225 -12.94 -21.27 -27.34
C PRO A 225 -13.00 -22.59 -26.55
N VAL A 226 -13.28 -22.50 -25.25
CA VAL A 226 -13.63 -23.69 -24.45
C VAL A 226 -15.02 -24.16 -24.86
N THR A 227 -15.05 -25.03 -25.87
CA THR A 227 -16.18 -25.92 -26.16
C THR A 227 -16.06 -27.12 -25.22
N GLY A 228 -17.16 -27.40 -24.52
CA GLY A 228 -17.17 -28.24 -23.33
C GLY A 228 -17.10 -29.74 -23.57
N THR A 229 -17.02 -30.50 -22.48
CA THR A 229 -17.81 -31.72 -22.32
C THR A 229 -17.81 -32.18 -20.86
N ALA A 230 -18.98 -32.65 -20.46
CA ALA A 230 -19.28 -33.25 -19.18
C ALA A 230 -18.40 -34.49 -18.88
N ARG A 231 -18.14 -34.72 -17.59
CA ARG A 231 -18.03 -36.08 -17.08
C ARG A 231 -18.50 -36.15 -15.63
N GLU A 232 -19.70 -36.70 -15.48
CA GLU A 232 -20.18 -37.37 -14.28
C GLU A 232 -19.10 -38.31 -13.74
N THR A 233 -18.81 -38.21 -12.45
CA THR A 233 -18.47 -39.40 -11.66
C THR A 233 -19.26 -39.33 -10.36
N ALA A 234 -20.21 -40.25 -10.26
CA ALA A 234 -20.92 -40.58 -9.05
C ALA A 234 -19.97 -41.26 -8.07
N THR A 235 -20.00 -40.85 -6.81
CA THR A 235 -19.69 -41.71 -5.69
C THR A 235 -20.80 -41.58 -4.66
N ALA A 236 -21.58 -42.65 -4.58
CA ALA A 236 -22.53 -42.90 -3.52
C ALA A 236 -21.78 -43.06 -2.19
N THR A 237 -22.27 -42.44 -1.14
CA THR A 237 -22.17 -43.00 0.21
C THR A 237 -23.48 -42.72 0.91
N GLU A 238 -24.22 -43.80 1.12
CA GLU A 238 -25.37 -43.87 1.99
C GLU A 238 -24.97 -43.45 3.40
N ASN A 239 -25.77 -42.61 4.05
CA ASN A 239 -26.17 -42.93 5.41
C ASN A 239 -27.52 -42.31 5.79
N THR A 240 -28.44 -43.22 6.04
CA THR A 240 -29.77 -43.04 6.62
C THR A 240 -29.66 -42.63 8.10
N THR A 241 -30.56 -41.75 8.56
CA THR A 241 -31.28 -41.72 9.87
C THR A 241 -31.74 -40.27 10.11
N ALA A 242 -32.94 -39.87 9.69
CA ALA A 242 -34.23 -39.96 10.38
C ALA A 242 -34.48 -38.90 11.49
N THR A 243 -35.53 -38.07 11.24
CA THR A 243 -36.49 -37.51 12.22
C THR A 243 -35.98 -36.36 13.13
N ALA A 244 -36.62 -35.20 13.34
CA ALA A 244 -38.01 -34.74 13.37
C ALA A 244 -38.05 -33.24 12.97
N THR A 245 -38.99 -32.74 12.16
CA THR A 245 -40.32 -32.20 12.54
C THR A 245 -40.29 -31.07 13.57
N ALA A 246 -40.47 -29.82 13.12
CA ALA A 246 -41.46 -28.87 13.67
C ALA A 246 -41.42 -27.56 12.87
N THR A 247 -42.38 -27.43 11.97
CA THR A 247 -42.87 -26.16 11.41
C THR A 247 -43.66 -25.42 12.49
N ALA A 248 -43.37 -24.12 12.68
CA ALA A 248 -44.32 -23.18 13.26
C ALA A 248 -44.10 -21.80 12.61
N THR A 249 -44.88 -21.57 11.57
CA THR A 249 -45.26 -20.25 11.09
C THR A 249 -46.20 -19.62 12.12
N ASP A 250 -45.88 -18.45 12.66
CA ASP A 250 -46.91 -17.41 12.82
C ASP A 250 -46.29 -16.02 12.97
N ALA A 251 -46.91 -15.07 12.30
CA ALA A 251 -46.73 -13.63 12.43
C ALA A 251 -48.15 -13.03 12.41
N PRO A 252 -48.36 -11.73 12.65
CA PRO A 252 -47.81 -10.81 13.65
C PRO A 252 -48.96 -10.21 14.51
N GLN A 253 -48.68 -9.45 15.58
CA GLN A 253 -49.39 -8.19 15.92
C GLN A 253 -49.00 -7.53 17.26
N ARG A 254 -49.01 -6.18 17.19
CA ARG A 254 -49.43 -5.16 18.19
C ARG A 254 -48.46 -4.68 19.28
N ASN A 255 -47.97 -3.45 19.05
CA ASN A 255 -48.19 -2.22 19.83
C ASN A 255 -48.68 -2.37 21.29
N ASP A 256 -47.92 -1.86 22.26
CA ASP A 256 -48.26 -0.67 23.07
C ASP A 256 -47.26 -0.44 24.21
N ARG A 257 -46.89 0.84 24.39
CA ARG A 257 -46.16 1.53 25.50
C ARG A 257 -44.64 1.52 25.53
#